data_AF-C5S4P3-F1
#
_entry.id   AF-C5S4P3-F1
#
_cell.length_a   1.000
_cell.length_b   1.000
_cell.length_c   1.000
_cell.angle_alpha   90.00
_cell.angle_beta   90.00
_cell.angle_gamma   90.00
#
_symmetry.space_group_name_H-M   'P 1'
#
loop_
_entity.id
_entity.type
_entity.pdbx_description
1 polymer ?
#
loop_
_entity_poly.entity_id
_entity_poly.type
_entity_poly.pdbx_seq_one_letter_code
_entity_poly.pdbx_strand_id
1 'polypeptide(L)' 'MTNSSCAGFNLIKASRQDTTETLRQVLVHNNTYRQICDVGKKNEKQNE' A
#
# COMPACT_ATOMS: atom_id res chain seq x y z
N MET A 1 17.84 -1.92 -1.15
CA MET A 1 17.05 -3.14 -0.91
C MET A 1 15.64 -2.84 -1.40
N THR A 2 15.30 -3.24 -2.63
CA THR A 2 13.93 -3.21 -3.13
C THR A 2 13.13 -4.17 -2.27
N ASN A 3 12.26 -3.64 -1.42
CA ASN A 3 11.37 -4.48 -0.61
C ASN A 3 10.47 -5.23 -1.61
N SER A 4 10.75 -6.51 -1.87
CA SER A 4 10.06 -7.31 -2.89
C SER A 4 8.55 -7.37 -2.67
N SER A 5 8.12 -7.13 -1.42
CA SER A 5 6.73 -6.95 -1.02
C SER A 5 6.02 -5.79 -1.75
N CYS A 6 6.72 -4.76 -2.20
CA CYS A 6 6.12 -3.64 -2.93
C CYS A 6 5.97 -3.90 -4.43
N ALA A 7 6.73 -4.84 -4.99
CA ALA A 7 6.71 -5.18 -6.42
C ALA A 7 5.57 -6.16 -6.76
N GLY A 8 5.18 -7.02 -5.81
CA GLY A 8 4.12 -8.01 -6.00
C GLY A 8 2.70 -7.55 -5.64
N PHE A 9 2.57 -6.39 -5.00
CA PHE A 9 1.29 -5.90 -4.48
C PHE A 9 1.08 -4.41 -4.76
N ASN A 10 -0.17 -3.98 -4.80
CA ASN A 10 -0.58 -2.58 -5.00
C ASN A 10 -1.68 -2.19 -4.00
N LEU A 11 -2.03 -0.90 -3.98
CA LEU A 11 -3.18 -0.40 -3.22
C LEU A 11 -4.47 -1.07 -3.71
N ILE A 12 -5.31 -1.48 -2.76
CA ILE A 12 -6.61 -2.10 -3.03
C ILE A 12 -7.69 -1.03 -2.97
N LYS A 13 -8.57 -1.01 -3.99
CA LYS A 13 -9.75 -0.15 -4.01
C LYS A 13 -10.92 -0.86 -3.33
N ALA A 14 -11.36 -0.34 -2.20
CA ALA A 14 -12.56 -0.82 -1.50
C ALA A 14 -13.84 -0.61 -2.33
N SER A 15 -14.77 -1.55 -2.22
CA SER A 15 -16.13 -1.49 -2.76
C SER A 15 -17.12 -1.05 -1.69
N ARG A 16 -18.23 -0.42 -2.10
CA ARG A 16 -19.35 -0.11 -1.19
C ARG A 16 -20.14 -1.33 -0.76
N GLN A 17 -19.99 -2.44 -1.49
CA GLN A 17 -20.64 -3.71 -1.18
C GLN A 17 -19.80 -4.59 -0.23
N ASP A 18 -18.58 -4.17 0.09
CA ASP A 18 -17.71 -4.91 1.00
C ASP A 18 -18.30 -4.96 2.40
N THR A 19 -18.07 -6.10 3.07
CA THR A 19 -18.40 -6.21 4.49
C THR A 19 -17.48 -5.32 5.32
N THR A 20 -17.91 -4.96 6.53
CA THR A 20 -17.08 -4.19 7.46
C THR A 20 -15.73 -4.85 7.73
N GLU A 21 -15.67 -6.19 7.78
CA GLU A 21 -14.41 -6.92 7.98
C GLU A 21 -13.47 -6.76 6.79
N THR A 22 -13.99 -6.93 5.57
CA THR A 22 -13.22 -6.73 4.34
C THR A 22 -12.67 -5.30 4.26
N LEU A 23 -13.48 -4.30 4.60
CA LEU A 23 -13.05 -2.90 4.63
C LEU A 23 -11.92 -2.66 5.64
N ARG A 24 -11.97 -3.30 6.82
CA ARG A 24 -10.88 -3.22 7.81
C ARG A 24 -9.59 -3.82 7.26
N GLN A 25 -9.67 -4.98 6.61
CA GLN A 25 -8.49 -5.62 6.02
C GLN A 25 -7.88 -4.76 4.91
N VAL A 26 -8.71 -4.18 4.04
CA VAL A 26 -8.26 -3.26 2.98
C VAL A 26 -7.59 -2.02 3.58
N LEU A 27 -8.14 -1.47 4.67
CA LEU A 27 -7.56 -0.34 5.38
C LEU A 27 -6.16 -0.68 5.91
N VAL A 28 -6.02 -1.81 6.61
CA VAL A 28 -4.74 -2.26 7.19
C VAL A 28 -3.70 -2.51 6.10
N HIS A 29 -4.08 -3.18 5.02
CA HIS A 29 -3.21 -3.43 3.86
C HIS A 29 -2.71 -2.11 3.25
N ASN A 30 -3.63 -1.19 2.93
CA ASN A 30 -3.27 0.07 2.28
C ASN A 30 -2.38 0.97 3.15
N ASN A 31 -2.62 1.00 4.47
CA ASN A 31 -1.78 1.74 5.40
C ASN A 31 -0.37 1.16 5.47
N THR A 32 -0.27 -0.15 5.64
CA THR A 32 1.02 -0.87 5.68
C THR A 32 1.79 -0.67 4.37
N TYR A 33 1.10 -0.79 3.23
CA TYR A 33 1.69 -0.55 1.92
C TYR A 33 2.27 0.87 1.81
N ARG A 34 1.53 1.90 2.25
CA ARG A 34 2.04 3.29 2.19
C ARG A 34 3.26 3.50 3.09
N GLN A 35 3.25 2.95 4.30
CA GLN A 35 4.35 3.09 5.23
C GLN A 35 5.64 2.43 4.71
N ILE A 36 5.52 1.27 4.08
CA ILE A 36 6.68 0.48 3.65
C ILE A 36 7.12 0.84 2.23
N CYS A 37 6.17 1.09 1.33
CA CYS A 37 6.41 1.23 -0.11
C CYS A 37 6.36 2.67 -0.64
N ASP A 38 5.49 3.53 -0.09
CA ASP A 38 5.36 4.93 -0.56
C ASP A 38 6.47 5.84 0.01
N VAL A 39 6.91 5.58 1.25
CA VAL A 39 8.06 6.26 1.86
C VAL A 39 9.36 5.96 1.10
N GLY A 40 9.51 4.74 0.56
CA GLY A 40 10.65 4.38 -0.29
C GLY A 40 10.66 5.12 -1.64
N LYS A 41 9.49 5.38 -2.23
CA LYS A 41 9.35 6.09 -3.52
C LYS A 41 9.66 7.59 -3.41
N LYS A 42 9.36 8.22 -2.28
CA LYS A 42 9.63 9.67 -2.08
C LYS A 42 11.12 9.99 -1.96
N ASN A 43 11.93 9.08 -1.43
CA ASN A 43 13.38 9.25 -1.35
C ASN A 43 14.09 9.00 -2.71
N GLU A 44 13.46 8.27 -3.64
CA GLU A 44 14.01 8.03 -4.98
C GLU A 44 13.76 9.20 -5.95
N LYS A 45 12.65 9.94 -5.78
CA LYS A 45 12.29 11.10 -6.61
C LYS A 45 12.88 12.45 -6.16
N GLN A 46 13.71 12.48 -5.13
CA GLN A 46 14.35 13.72 -4.64
C GLN A 46 15.78 13.92 -5.17
N ASN A 47 16.24 13.07 -6.11
CA ASN A 47 17.60 13.13 -6.66
C ASN A 47 17.61 13.14 -8.21
N GLU A 48 16.59 13.74 -8.83
CA GLU A 48 16.59 14.16 -10.25
C GLU A 48 16.60 15.69 -10.37
#